data_AF-A0A956YN76-F1
#
_entry.id   AF-A0A956YN76-F1
#
_cell.length_a   1.000
_cell.length_b   1.000
_cell.length_c   1.000
_cell.angle_alpha   90.00
_cell.angle_beta   90.00
_cell.angle_gamma   90.00
#
_symmetry.space_group_name_H-M   'P 1'
#
loop_
_entity.id
_entity.type
_entity.pdbx_description
1 polymer ?
#
loop_
_entity_poly.entity_id
_entity_poly.type
_entity_poly.pdbx_seq_one_letter_code
_entity_poly.pdbx_strand_id
1 'polypeptide(L)'
;MMKRIGILLTCLVLATAVLSTVVWAETAVPRSDTFLYLPLVSKPAQPPQILSFTANVPIADPGETITLSWATSHATTVTLYHLFGGALSAFWDVAPTGSMTYTISSGSRNSENFALFASNADFPYTSTSLLVPLTCPFTWFFGPAPDVCPQEAALLSASAEQQFEHGVMIWVGAEDRIYVLFDDTMYTDGWNVYEDNWQEGDPIDDPSIVPPPGFYQPQRGFGLVWREQLQVRARLGWALAPEMGGSTAVQRTSYYKYNHTYLKALDNNVWHLLPERSDWEKLIPDFVQ
;
A
#
# COMPACT_ATOMS: atom_id res chain seq x y z
N MET A 1 25.36 20.30 -60.02
CA MET A 1 25.41 20.37 -61.49
C MET A 1 24.18 19.63 -62.02
N MET A 2 23.41 20.26 -62.93
CA MET A 2 22.15 19.81 -63.60
C MET A 2 20.87 19.77 -62.72
N LYS A 3 19.96 20.78 -62.80
CA LYS A 3 18.95 21.18 -63.84
C LYS A 3 17.73 20.22 -63.86
N ARG A 4 16.44 20.59 -63.97
CA ARG A 4 15.58 21.80 -64.11
C ARG A 4 14.13 21.26 -63.98
N ILE A 5 13.21 21.82 -63.19
CA ILE A 5 12.22 22.89 -63.49
C ILE A 5 11.46 22.75 -64.82
N GLY A 6 10.11 22.68 -64.73
CA GLY A 6 9.21 23.45 -65.60
C GLY A 6 8.03 22.73 -66.29
N ILE A 7 6.88 22.59 -65.61
CA ILE A 7 5.58 23.29 -65.85
C ILE A 7 5.48 24.10 -67.19
N LEU A 8 4.42 24.21 -68.00
CA LEU A 8 2.95 24.00 -67.96
C LEU A 8 2.37 23.92 -69.41
N LEU A 9 1.15 23.36 -69.53
CA LEU A 9 0.04 23.52 -70.51
C LEU A 9 0.20 24.38 -71.78
N THR A 10 -0.40 23.88 -72.88
CA THR A 10 -1.45 24.62 -73.64
C THR A 10 -2.30 23.70 -74.55
N CYS A 11 -3.60 24.02 -74.62
CA CYS A 11 -4.66 23.40 -75.42
C CYS A 11 -4.58 23.72 -76.92
N LEU A 12 -5.03 22.79 -77.80
CA LEU A 12 -5.90 23.13 -78.94
C LEU A 12 -6.60 21.89 -79.54
N VAL A 13 -7.87 22.07 -79.89
CA VAL A 13 -8.86 21.12 -80.42
C VAL A 13 -8.81 21.08 -81.95
N LEU A 14 -9.03 19.92 -82.60
CA LEU A 14 -9.75 19.81 -83.89
C LEU A 14 -10.09 18.37 -84.29
N ALA A 15 -11.06 18.25 -85.19
CA ALA A 15 -12.13 17.25 -85.22
C ALA A 15 -12.04 16.17 -86.33
N THR A 16 -12.77 15.07 -86.07
CA THR A 16 -13.54 14.17 -86.98
C THR A 16 -12.88 13.44 -88.16
N ALA A 17 -13.07 12.10 -88.19
CA ALA A 17 -13.66 11.37 -89.33
C ALA A 17 -14.10 9.95 -88.92
N VAL A 18 -15.20 9.48 -89.52
CA VAL A 18 -15.96 8.24 -89.28
C VAL A 18 -15.59 7.19 -90.35
N LEU A 19 -15.58 5.88 -90.03
CA LEU A 19 -16.20 4.81 -90.85
C LEU A 19 -15.93 3.37 -90.34
N SER A 20 -17.04 2.65 -90.17
CA SER A 20 -17.37 1.24 -90.44
C SER A 20 -16.51 0.04 -89.96
N THR A 21 -17.17 -0.71 -89.08
CA THR A 21 -17.23 -2.16 -88.83
C THR A 21 -16.47 -3.13 -89.75
N VAL A 22 -15.88 -4.20 -89.17
CA VAL A 22 -16.44 -5.57 -89.08
C VAL A 22 -15.62 -6.36 -88.04
N VAL A 23 -16.30 -7.05 -87.13
CA VAL A 23 -15.75 -7.93 -86.10
C VAL A 23 -16.16 -9.37 -86.44
N TRP A 24 -15.18 -10.27 -86.49
CA TRP A 24 -15.27 -11.72 -86.30
C TRP A 24 -13.88 -12.16 -85.85
N ALA A 25 -13.64 -13.10 -84.94
CA ALA A 25 -14.43 -14.04 -84.18
C ALA A 25 -13.60 -14.39 -82.94
N GLU A 26 -14.18 -15.06 -81.94
CA GLU A 26 -13.66 -16.31 -81.37
C GLU A 26 -14.65 -16.73 -80.27
N THR A 27 -15.41 -17.79 -80.51
CA THR A 27 -16.23 -18.43 -79.46
C THR A 27 -15.31 -19.16 -78.50
N ALA A 28 -14.99 -18.54 -77.36
CA ALA A 28 -14.39 -19.22 -76.22
C ALA A 28 -15.48 -19.51 -75.16
N VAL A 29 -15.66 -20.79 -74.82
CA VAL A 29 -16.49 -21.26 -73.69
C VAL A 29 -15.76 -22.47 -73.10
N PRO A 30 -15.74 -22.73 -71.78
CA PRO A 30 -15.67 -21.85 -70.61
C PRO A 30 -14.61 -22.34 -69.57
N ARG A 31 -14.36 -21.58 -68.50
CA ARG A 31 -14.14 -22.17 -67.15
C ARG A 31 -14.62 -21.19 -66.09
N SER A 32 -15.92 -21.26 -65.78
CA SER A 32 -16.48 -20.54 -64.64
C SER A 32 -16.26 -21.41 -63.40
N ASP A 33 -15.07 -21.30 -62.79
CA ASP A 33 -14.88 -21.79 -61.42
C ASP A 33 -15.51 -20.76 -60.48
N THR A 34 -16.84 -20.81 -60.37
CA THR A 34 -17.59 -19.99 -59.43
C THR A 34 -17.43 -20.60 -58.04
N PHE A 35 -16.40 -20.18 -57.31
CA PHE A 35 -16.30 -20.47 -55.88
C PHE A 35 -17.40 -19.69 -55.14
N LEU A 36 -18.38 -20.40 -54.59
CA LEU A 36 -19.34 -19.84 -53.65
C LEU A 36 -18.63 -19.58 -52.32
N TYR A 37 -18.20 -18.33 -52.11
CA TYR A 37 -17.81 -17.87 -50.77
C TYR A 37 -19.08 -17.69 -49.94
N LEU A 38 -19.44 -18.70 -49.15
CA LEU A 38 -20.38 -18.52 -48.06
C LEU A 38 -19.71 -17.59 -47.03
N PRO A 39 -20.30 -16.44 -46.67
CA PRO A 39 -19.80 -15.70 -45.53
C PRO A 39 -19.89 -16.62 -44.31
N LEU A 40 -18.76 -16.86 -43.65
CA LEU A 40 -18.75 -17.48 -42.33
C LEU A 40 -19.51 -16.53 -41.40
N VAL A 41 -20.79 -16.81 -41.17
CA VAL A 41 -21.55 -16.17 -40.09
C VAL A 41 -21.05 -16.79 -38.79
N SER A 42 -19.95 -16.25 -38.25
CA SER A 42 -19.48 -16.62 -36.92
C SER A 42 -20.51 -16.14 -35.90
N LYS A 43 -21.01 -17.05 -35.05
CA LYS A 43 -21.85 -16.70 -33.89
C LYS A 43 -21.20 -15.50 -33.15
N PRO A 44 -21.94 -14.44 -32.79
CA PRO A 44 -21.37 -13.32 -32.05
C PRO A 44 -20.67 -13.85 -30.79
N ALA A 45 -19.43 -13.44 -30.59
CA ALA A 45 -18.68 -13.78 -29.40
C ALA A 45 -19.44 -13.28 -28.16
N GLN A 46 -19.55 -14.13 -27.14
CA GLN A 46 -20.20 -13.77 -25.89
C GLN A 46 -19.15 -13.22 -24.92
N PRO A 47 -19.48 -12.19 -24.12
CA PRO A 47 -18.54 -11.65 -23.15
C PRO A 47 -18.25 -12.69 -22.06
N PRO A 48 -17.01 -12.74 -21.54
CA PRO A 48 -16.66 -13.60 -20.42
C PRO A 48 -17.48 -13.19 -19.18
N GLN A 49 -17.92 -14.18 -18.40
CA GLN A 49 -18.67 -13.98 -17.16
C GLN A 49 -18.04 -14.80 -16.04
N ILE A 50 -17.89 -14.21 -14.86
CA ILE A 50 -17.50 -14.93 -13.65
C ILE A 50 -18.78 -15.31 -12.92
N LEU A 51 -19.04 -16.61 -12.82
CA LEU A 51 -20.24 -17.17 -12.20
C LEU A 51 -20.09 -17.29 -10.68
N SER A 52 -18.89 -17.65 -10.23
CA SER A 52 -18.55 -17.74 -8.81
C SER A 52 -17.07 -17.49 -8.58
N PHE A 53 -16.74 -16.91 -7.42
CA PHE A 53 -15.39 -16.85 -6.88
C PHE A 53 -15.47 -16.82 -5.35
N THR A 54 -15.08 -17.91 -4.70
CA THR A 54 -15.29 -18.12 -3.26
C THR A 54 -14.11 -18.86 -2.62
N ALA A 55 -13.87 -18.59 -1.33
CA ALA A 55 -13.04 -19.45 -0.49
C ALA A 55 -13.89 -20.53 0.18
N ASN A 56 -13.25 -21.61 0.64
CA ASN A 56 -13.90 -22.67 1.42
C ASN A 56 -14.31 -22.22 2.84
N VAL A 57 -13.74 -21.11 3.33
CA VAL A 57 -14.00 -20.54 4.66
C VAL A 57 -14.36 -19.05 4.58
N PRO A 58 -15.22 -18.54 5.48
CA PRO A 58 -15.56 -17.11 5.55
C PRO A 58 -14.54 -16.28 6.34
N ILE A 59 -13.69 -16.92 7.15
CA ILE A 59 -12.58 -16.34 7.93
C ILE A 59 -11.49 -17.40 8.05
N ALA A 60 -10.22 -17.01 8.10
CA ALA A 60 -9.08 -17.93 8.24
C ALA A 60 -8.07 -17.42 9.26
N ASP A 61 -7.21 -18.31 9.76
CA ASP A 61 -6.08 -17.93 10.61
C ASP A 61 -4.80 -17.74 9.76
N PRO A 62 -3.91 -16.79 10.11
CA PRO A 62 -2.60 -16.68 9.46
C PRO A 62 -1.81 -18.00 9.55
N GLY A 63 -1.27 -18.47 8.43
CA GLY A 63 -0.57 -19.76 8.33
C GLY A 63 -1.44 -20.93 7.87
N GLU A 64 -2.76 -20.79 7.82
CA GLU A 64 -3.65 -21.83 7.29
C GLU A 64 -3.58 -21.95 5.77
N THR A 65 -4.01 -23.10 5.26
CA THR A 65 -4.20 -23.31 3.82
C THR A 65 -5.69 -23.29 3.50
N ILE A 66 -6.08 -22.35 2.64
CA ILE A 66 -7.44 -22.19 2.14
C ILE A 66 -7.55 -22.70 0.70
N THR A 67 -8.77 -23.04 0.28
CA THR A 67 -9.08 -23.43 -1.10
C THR A 67 -9.95 -22.37 -1.75
N LEU A 68 -9.41 -21.75 -2.80
CA LEU A 68 -10.12 -20.82 -3.66
C LEU A 68 -10.79 -21.61 -4.79
N SER A 69 -12.06 -21.32 -5.08
CA SER A 69 -12.83 -21.97 -6.14
C SER A 69 -13.51 -20.93 -7.02
N TRP A 70 -13.50 -21.16 -8.33
CA TRP A 70 -14.14 -20.27 -9.29
C TRP A 70 -14.76 -21.04 -10.46
N ALA A 71 -15.76 -20.42 -11.07
CA ALA A 71 -16.35 -20.87 -12.31
C ALA A 71 -16.58 -19.68 -13.23
N THR A 72 -16.27 -19.84 -14.52
CA THR A 72 -16.50 -18.81 -15.53
C THR A 72 -17.27 -19.38 -16.72
N SER A 73 -17.91 -18.49 -17.48
CA SER A 73 -18.54 -18.79 -18.76
C SER A 73 -17.94 -17.91 -19.85
N HIS A 74 -17.76 -18.45 -21.05
CA HIS A 74 -17.21 -17.75 -22.22
C HIS A 74 -15.79 -17.15 -22.06
N ALA A 75 -15.11 -17.44 -20.95
CA ALA A 75 -13.72 -17.10 -20.74
C ALA A 75 -12.80 -18.19 -21.30
N THR A 76 -11.68 -17.78 -21.89
CA THR A 76 -10.65 -18.68 -22.41
C THR A 76 -9.34 -18.54 -21.64
N THR A 77 -9.07 -17.35 -21.12
CA THR A 77 -7.91 -17.06 -20.26
C THR A 77 -8.43 -16.54 -18.94
N VAL A 78 -7.94 -17.11 -17.84
CA VAL A 78 -8.28 -16.67 -16.48
C VAL A 78 -6.99 -16.54 -15.69
N THR A 79 -6.79 -15.37 -15.08
CA THR A 79 -5.64 -15.09 -14.22
C THR A 79 -6.15 -14.73 -12.84
N LEU A 80 -5.67 -15.46 -11.84
CA LEU A 80 -5.89 -15.14 -10.44
C LEU A 80 -4.73 -14.28 -9.94
N TYR A 81 -5.04 -13.17 -9.27
CA TYR A 81 -4.08 -12.33 -8.59
C TYR A 81 -4.28 -12.39 -7.08
N HIS A 82 -3.17 -12.40 -6.35
CA HIS A 82 -3.14 -12.09 -4.93
C HIS A 82 -2.69 -10.64 -4.74
N LEU A 83 -3.43 -9.89 -3.93
CA LEU A 83 -3.24 -8.47 -3.68
C LEU A 83 -2.69 -8.26 -2.27
N PHE A 84 -1.52 -7.63 -2.18
CA PHE A 84 -0.91 -7.23 -0.91
C PHE A 84 -0.95 -5.71 -0.79
N GLY A 85 -1.57 -5.20 0.27
CA GLY A 85 -1.73 -3.76 0.47
C GLY A 85 -2.46 -3.05 -0.68
N GLY A 86 -3.35 -3.75 -1.40
CA GLY A 86 -4.07 -3.24 -2.57
C GLY A 86 -3.29 -3.27 -3.89
N ALA A 87 -2.02 -3.69 -3.88
CA ALA A 87 -1.22 -3.86 -5.09
C ALA A 87 -1.19 -5.32 -5.53
N LEU A 88 -1.15 -5.56 -6.85
CA LEU A 88 -0.93 -6.90 -7.41
C LEU A 88 0.44 -7.41 -6.96
N SER A 89 0.48 -8.54 -6.24
CA SER A 89 1.72 -9.09 -5.67
C SER A 89 2.16 -10.38 -6.37
N ALA A 90 1.25 -11.35 -6.50
CA ALA A 90 1.48 -12.63 -7.15
C ALA A 90 0.32 -12.93 -8.09
N PHE A 91 0.58 -13.75 -9.10
CA PHE A 91 -0.45 -14.14 -10.06
C PHE A 91 -0.25 -15.58 -10.55
N TRP A 92 -1.34 -16.19 -10.98
CA TRP A 92 -1.38 -17.53 -11.52
C TRP A 92 -2.34 -17.58 -12.70
N ASP A 93 -1.88 -18.16 -13.81
CA ASP A 93 -2.78 -18.54 -14.89
C ASP A 93 -3.49 -19.84 -14.51
N VAL A 94 -4.82 -19.79 -14.52
CA VAL A 94 -5.65 -20.87 -14.01
C VAL A 94 -6.68 -21.31 -15.05
N ALA A 95 -7.17 -22.53 -14.91
CA ALA A 95 -8.23 -23.04 -15.80
C ALA A 95 -9.51 -22.18 -15.67
N PRO A 96 -10.34 -22.05 -16.72
CA PRO A 96 -11.56 -21.24 -16.67
C PRO A 96 -12.53 -21.59 -15.54
N THR A 97 -12.58 -22.87 -15.15
CA THR A 97 -13.32 -23.33 -13.98
C THR A 97 -12.42 -24.29 -13.22
N GLY A 98 -12.28 -24.09 -11.92
CA GLY A 98 -11.36 -24.87 -11.11
C GLY A 98 -11.28 -24.42 -9.66
N SER A 99 -10.30 -24.99 -8.97
CA SER A 99 -9.96 -24.60 -7.61
C SER A 99 -8.44 -24.65 -7.45
N MET A 100 -7.92 -23.87 -6.50
CA MET A 100 -6.53 -23.95 -6.07
C MET A 100 -6.41 -23.77 -4.57
N THR A 101 -5.42 -24.42 -3.99
CA THR A 101 -5.03 -24.20 -2.60
C THR A 101 -4.06 -23.03 -2.51
N TYR A 102 -4.21 -22.23 -1.46
CA TYR A 102 -3.33 -21.12 -1.15
C TYR A 102 -2.98 -21.16 0.34
N THR A 103 -1.69 -21.15 0.65
CA THR A 103 -1.19 -21.11 2.03
C THR A 103 -0.96 -19.66 2.43
N ILE A 104 -1.70 -19.22 3.44
CA ILE A 104 -1.64 -17.86 3.99
C ILE A 104 -0.31 -17.71 4.72
N SER A 105 0.38 -16.59 4.52
CA SER A 105 1.60 -16.30 5.27
C SER A 105 1.29 -16.15 6.77
N SER A 106 2.12 -16.71 7.64
CA SER A 106 1.99 -16.50 9.10
C SER A 106 2.19 -15.03 9.50
N GLY A 107 2.83 -14.22 8.64
CA GLY A 107 2.98 -12.78 8.81
C GLY A 107 1.77 -11.96 8.34
N SER A 108 0.80 -12.57 7.65
CA SER A 108 -0.39 -11.86 7.17
C SER A 108 -1.30 -11.42 8.32
N ARG A 109 -1.94 -10.27 8.14
CA ARG A 109 -2.84 -9.66 9.12
C ARG A 109 -4.04 -9.07 8.41
N ASN A 110 -5.14 -8.90 9.13
CA ASN A 110 -6.41 -8.30 8.69
C ASN A 110 -7.18 -9.10 7.62
N SER A 111 -6.58 -9.35 6.45
CA SER A 111 -7.26 -10.00 5.34
C SER A 111 -6.29 -10.43 4.24
N GLU A 112 -6.64 -11.50 3.51
CA GLU A 112 -6.08 -11.84 2.20
C GLU A 112 -7.03 -11.34 1.11
N ASN A 113 -6.49 -10.70 0.07
CA ASN A 113 -7.29 -10.15 -1.02
C ASN A 113 -6.90 -10.81 -2.34
N PHE A 114 -7.88 -11.28 -3.09
CA PHE A 114 -7.68 -11.91 -4.39
C PHE A 114 -8.54 -11.23 -5.44
N ALA A 115 -8.07 -11.23 -6.68
CA ALA A 115 -8.86 -10.78 -7.83
C ALA A 115 -8.75 -11.78 -8.97
N LEU A 116 -9.89 -12.18 -9.51
CA LEU A 116 -9.97 -13.08 -10.64
C LEU A 116 -10.29 -12.25 -11.89
N PHE A 117 -9.45 -12.36 -12.91
CA PHE A 117 -9.64 -11.72 -14.22
C PHE A 117 -9.92 -12.79 -15.26
N ALA A 118 -10.97 -12.62 -16.05
CA ALA A 118 -11.40 -13.57 -17.07
C ALA A 118 -11.57 -12.87 -18.42
N SER A 119 -10.91 -13.35 -19.48
CA SER A 119 -10.90 -12.73 -20.80
C SER A 119 -11.11 -13.75 -21.93
N ASN A 120 -11.38 -13.24 -23.13
CA ASN A 120 -11.36 -14.04 -24.36
C ASN A 120 -10.82 -13.20 -25.54
N ALA A 121 -10.78 -13.79 -26.73
CA ALA A 121 -10.20 -13.15 -27.92
C ALA A 121 -10.90 -11.83 -28.30
N ASP A 122 -12.19 -11.70 -27.99
CA ASP A 122 -13.05 -10.61 -28.44
C ASP A 122 -13.30 -9.55 -27.35
N PHE A 123 -13.04 -9.89 -26.08
CA PHE A 123 -13.34 -9.02 -24.93
C PHE A 123 -12.14 -8.93 -23.97
N PRO A 124 -11.76 -7.71 -23.55
CA PRO A 124 -10.51 -7.47 -22.82
C PRO A 124 -10.43 -8.20 -21.49
N TYR A 125 -11.43 -8.05 -20.61
CA TYR A 125 -11.62 -8.86 -19.40
C TYR A 125 -12.92 -8.49 -18.66
N THR A 126 -13.34 -9.39 -17.77
CA THR A 126 -14.22 -9.13 -16.62
C THR A 126 -13.47 -9.50 -15.34
N SER A 127 -13.77 -8.86 -14.21
CA SER A 127 -13.05 -9.13 -12.96
C SER A 127 -13.97 -9.12 -11.74
N THR A 128 -13.62 -9.91 -10.73
CA THR A 128 -14.24 -9.87 -9.40
C THR A 128 -13.20 -10.10 -8.31
N SER A 129 -13.46 -9.59 -7.12
CA SER A 129 -12.55 -9.69 -5.97
C SER A 129 -13.13 -10.55 -4.86
N LEU A 130 -12.25 -11.22 -4.12
CA LEU A 130 -12.57 -12.00 -2.94
C LEU A 130 -11.66 -11.54 -1.79
N LEU A 131 -12.28 -11.13 -0.69
CA LEU A 131 -11.59 -10.78 0.54
C LEU A 131 -11.87 -11.89 1.56
N VAL A 132 -10.80 -12.47 2.11
CA VAL A 132 -10.87 -13.44 3.21
C VAL A 132 -10.36 -12.74 4.47
N PRO A 133 -11.23 -12.37 5.43
CA PRO A 133 -10.81 -11.82 6.70
C PRO A 133 -9.91 -12.79 7.45
N LEU A 134 -8.93 -12.25 8.18
CA LEU A 134 -8.05 -13.03 9.05
C LEU A 134 -8.35 -12.73 10.51
N THR A 135 -8.23 -13.75 11.36
CA THR A 135 -8.20 -13.53 12.80
C THR A 135 -6.91 -12.80 13.21
N CYS A 136 -6.98 -12.01 14.28
CA CYS A 136 -5.79 -11.38 14.85
C CYS A 136 -5.09 -12.38 15.80
N PRO A 137 -3.84 -12.79 15.54
CA PRO A 137 -3.12 -13.72 16.42
C PRO A 137 -2.66 -13.05 17.73
N PHE A 138 -2.66 -11.72 17.78
CA PHE A 138 -2.28 -10.94 18.95
C PHE A 138 -3.37 -9.94 19.32
N THR A 139 -3.46 -9.66 20.62
CA THR A 139 -4.38 -8.66 21.18
C THR A 139 -3.64 -7.36 21.45
N TRP A 140 -4.35 -6.24 21.40
CA TRP A 140 -3.85 -4.95 21.84
C TRP A 140 -3.68 -4.91 23.37
N PHE A 141 -2.64 -4.22 23.86
CA PHE A 141 -2.37 -4.07 25.31
C PHE A 141 -3.32 -3.10 26.02
N PHE A 142 -4.20 -2.42 25.28
CA PHE A 142 -5.14 -1.41 25.78
C PHE A 142 -6.53 -1.57 25.14
N GLY A 143 -7.53 -0.90 25.72
CA GLY A 143 -8.91 -0.84 25.22
C GLY A 143 -9.46 0.60 25.27
N PRO A 144 -10.35 1.01 24.34
CA PRO A 144 -10.87 0.22 23.23
C PRO A 144 -9.80 -0.07 22.18
N ALA A 145 -9.79 -1.33 21.70
CA ALA A 145 -8.83 -1.78 20.71
C ALA A 145 -9.18 -1.20 19.32
N PRO A 146 -8.18 -0.83 18.50
CA PRO A 146 -8.38 -0.50 17.09
C PRO A 146 -9.00 -1.68 16.30
N ASP A 147 -9.74 -1.36 15.23
CA ASP A 147 -10.33 -2.36 14.31
C ASP A 147 -9.29 -3.16 13.50
N VAL A 148 -8.06 -2.66 13.43
CA VAL A 148 -6.94 -3.31 12.75
C VAL A 148 -6.17 -4.20 13.73
N CYS A 149 -5.69 -5.36 13.24
CA CYS A 149 -4.82 -6.21 14.04
C CYS A 149 -3.52 -5.47 14.41
N PRO A 150 -2.96 -5.75 15.59
CA PRO A 150 -1.57 -5.40 15.85
C PRO A 150 -0.65 -6.27 14.98
N GLN A 151 0.47 -5.69 14.54
CA GLN A 151 1.45 -6.38 13.71
C GLN A 151 2.10 -7.55 14.48
N GLU A 152 2.44 -7.30 15.74
CA GLU A 152 3.14 -8.21 16.64
C GLU A 152 2.53 -8.15 18.06
N ALA A 153 2.94 -9.11 18.90
CA ALA A 153 2.68 -9.05 20.33
C ALA A 153 3.29 -7.77 20.95
N ALA A 154 2.78 -7.38 22.12
CA ALA A 154 3.29 -6.20 22.80
C ALA A 154 4.77 -6.35 23.18
N LEU A 155 5.59 -5.43 22.69
CA LEU A 155 6.99 -5.33 23.08
C LEU A 155 7.06 -4.70 24.47
N LEU A 156 7.26 -5.53 25.48
CA LEU A 156 7.44 -5.09 26.87
C LEU A 156 8.88 -4.63 27.08
N SER A 157 9.05 -3.45 27.66
CA SER A 157 10.36 -2.83 27.82
C SER A 157 10.45 -1.99 29.09
N ALA A 158 11.66 -1.80 29.60
CA ALA A 158 11.97 -0.65 30.44
C ALA A 158 11.70 0.64 29.65
N SER A 159 11.26 1.68 30.34
CA SER A 159 11.04 3.00 29.77
C SER A 159 11.48 4.09 30.70
N ALA A 160 11.62 5.29 30.14
CA ALA A 160 11.69 6.51 30.91
C ALA A 160 10.88 7.60 30.23
N GLU A 161 10.33 8.52 31.00
CA GLU A 161 9.59 9.68 30.49
C GLU A 161 10.04 10.95 31.18
N GLN A 162 10.11 12.04 30.42
CA GLN A 162 10.38 13.37 30.94
C GLN A 162 9.47 14.40 30.27
N GLN A 163 8.76 15.18 31.08
CA GLN A 163 7.87 16.25 30.63
C GLN A 163 8.64 17.55 30.41
N PHE A 164 8.32 18.25 29.33
CA PHE A 164 8.88 19.54 28.93
C PHE A 164 7.79 20.61 28.85
N GLU A 165 8.18 21.87 28.68
CA GLU A 165 7.24 22.99 28.52
C GLU A 165 6.22 22.77 27.40
N HIS A 166 6.64 22.12 26.31
CA HIS A 166 5.87 21.96 25.08
C HIS A 166 6.00 20.56 24.49
N GLY A 167 6.04 19.54 25.34
CA GLY A 167 6.01 18.15 24.90
C GLY A 167 6.60 17.17 25.90
N VAL A 168 6.94 15.99 25.40
CA VAL A 168 7.46 14.89 26.22
C VAL A 168 8.54 14.13 25.45
N MET A 169 9.55 13.67 26.18
CA MET A 169 10.46 12.63 25.69
C MET A 169 10.17 11.30 26.37
N ILE A 170 10.20 10.22 25.60
CA ILE A 170 9.92 8.86 26.02
C ILE A 170 11.04 7.96 25.50
N TRP A 171 11.75 7.28 26.39
CA TRP A 171 12.75 6.28 26.03
C TRP A 171 12.13 4.88 26.08
N VAL A 172 12.41 4.08 25.05
CA VAL A 172 12.00 2.67 24.95
C VAL A 172 13.26 1.81 24.87
N GLY A 173 13.61 1.15 25.97
CA GLY A 173 14.88 0.43 26.08
C GLY A 173 15.06 -0.75 25.12
N ALA A 174 14.00 -1.51 24.82
CA ALA A 174 14.07 -2.64 23.90
C ALA A 174 14.31 -2.23 22.44
N GLU A 175 14.05 -0.96 22.10
CA GLU A 175 14.30 -0.39 20.78
C GLU A 175 15.51 0.53 20.74
N ASP A 176 16.10 0.85 21.91
CA ASP A 176 17.17 1.82 22.10
C ASP A 176 16.88 3.19 21.46
N ARG A 177 15.65 3.67 21.67
CA ARG A 177 15.09 4.85 21.00
C ARG A 177 14.44 5.83 21.95
N ILE A 178 14.66 7.10 21.65
CA ILE A 178 14.01 8.25 22.29
C ILE A 178 12.97 8.80 21.32
N TYR A 179 11.70 8.66 21.70
CA TYR A 179 10.57 9.32 21.08
C TYR A 179 10.43 10.73 21.66
N VAL A 180 10.22 11.71 20.78
CA VAL A 180 10.01 13.11 21.13
C VAL A 180 8.67 13.53 20.55
N LEU A 181 7.74 13.92 21.42
CA LEU A 181 6.40 14.36 21.06
C LEU A 181 6.32 15.86 21.33
N PHE A 182 5.88 16.64 20.35
CA PHE A 182 5.78 18.10 20.42
C PHE A 182 4.33 18.53 20.58
N ASP A 183 4.04 19.45 21.50
CA ASP A 183 2.71 20.05 21.66
C ASP A 183 2.44 21.18 20.66
N ASP A 184 3.45 21.56 19.85
CA ASP A 184 3.30 22.63 18.87
C ASP A 184 2.52 22.18 17.62
N THR A 185 1.89 23.16 16.96
CA THR A 185 1.13 22.96 15.72
C THR A 185 1.73 23.74 14.55
N MET A 186 2.92 24.33 14.75
CA MET A 186 3.60 25.15 13.76
C MET A 186 4.34 24.33 12.70
N TYR A 187 4.65 23.07 13.02
CA TYR A 187 5.37 22.17 12.14
C TYR A 187 4.46 21.03 11.65
N THR A 188 4.87 20.38 10.57
CA THR A 188 4.12 19.26 9.98
C THR A 188 4.38 17.93 10.67
N ASP A 189 5.42 17.86 11.51
CA ASP A 189 5.77 16.68 12.29
C ASP A 189 5.45 16.89 13.77
N GLY A 190 4.44 16.20 14.30
CA GLY A 190 4.10 16.22 15.72
C GLY A 190 5.03 15.37 16.59
N TRP A 191 5.79 14.43 16.01
CA TRP A 191 6.75 13.62 16.77
C TRP A 191 7.98 13.21 15.97
N ASN A 192 9.10 12.97 16.66
CA ASN A 192 10.32 12.43 16.10
C ASN A 192 10.85 11.25 16.92
N VAL A 193 11.80 10.52 16.35
CA VAL A 193 12.49 9.42 17.04
C VAL A 193 13.98 9.52 16.78
N TYR A 194 14.77 9.34 17.83
CA TYR A 194 16.23 9.41 17.84
C TYR A 194 16.79 8.13 18.47
N GLU A 195 17.98 7.74 18.04
CA GLU A 195 18.75 6.69 18.73
C GLU A 195 19.30 7.25 20.05
N ASP A 196 19.34 6.42 21.09
CA ASP A 196 19.97 6.81 22.35
C ASP A 196 21.49 6.59 22.27
N ASN A 197 22.20 7.64 21.85
CA ASN A 197 23.66 7.59 21.73
C ASN A 197 24.40 7.87 23.05
N TRP A 198 23.69 8.13 24.16
CA TRP A 198 24.33 8.35 25.44
C TRP A 198 24.80 7.02 26.02
N GLN A 199 26.06 6.97 26.47
CA GLN A 199 26.65 5.79 27.09
C GLN A 199 27.06 6.08 28.53
N GLU A 200 27.13 5.03 29.34
CA GLU A 200 27.59 5.16 30.73
C GLU A 200 29.02 5.72 30.76
N GLY A 201 29.19 6.86 31.44
CA GLY A 201 30.45 7.60 31.48
C GLY A 201 30.47 8.87 30.62
N ASP A 202 29.52 9.04 29.70
CA ASP A 202 29.32 10.31 29.00
C ASP A 202 28.84 11.40 29.96
N PRO A 203 29.11 12.68 29.66
CA PRO A 203 28.58 13.78 30.45
C PRO A 203 27.05 13.68 30.61
N ILE A 204 26.59 13.64 31.85
CA ILE A 204 25.15 13.54 32.16
C ILE A 204 24.41 14.81 31.73
N ASP A 205 25.07 15.95 31.78
CA ASP A 205 24.55 17.27 31.47
C ASP A 205 25.67 18.18 30.91
N ASP A 206 25.35 19.44 30.66
CA ASP A 206 26.31 20.49 30.30
C ASP A 206 26.24 21.60 31.36
N PRO A 207 27.26 21.76 32.22
CA PRO A 207 27.25 22.70 33.32
C PRO A 207 27.23 24.18 32.89
N SER A 208 27.49 24.48 31.60
CA SER A 208 27.38 25.83 31.06
C SER A 208 25.92 26.23 30.77
N ILE A 209 24.99 25.26 30.72
CA ILE A 209 23.58 25.47 30.45
C ILE A 209 22.81 25.36 31.76
N VAL A 210 22.65 26.49 32.45
CA VAL A 210 21.95 26.55 33.74
C VAL A 210 20.44 26.72 33.51
N PRO A 211 19.58 25.83 34.04
CA PRO A 211 18.13 25.97 33.89
C PRO A 211 17.59 27.16 34.71
N PRO A 212 16.54 27.87 34.22
CA PRO A 212 15.84 28.87 35.02
C PRO A 212 15.18 28.25 36.27
N PRO A 213 14.83 29.06 37.28
CA PRO A 213 14.16 28.55 38.49
C PRO A 213 12.88 27.77 38.17
N GLY A 214 12.75 26.57 38.73
CA GLY A 214 11.59 25.69 38.51
C GLY A 214 11.71 24.74 37.31
N PHE A 215 12.79 24.86 36.53
CA PHE A 215 13.06 24.00 35.39
C PHE A 215 14.31 23.14 35.59
N TYR A 216 14.45 22.14 34.74
CA TYR A 216 15.56 21.19 34.77
C TYR A 216 16.25 21.13 33.42
N GLN A 217 17.57 20.98 33.44
CA GLN A 217 18.28 20.53 32.27
C GLN A 217 18.05 19.02 32.11
N PRO A 218 17.56 18.55 30.95
CA PRO A 218 17.43 17.12 30.71
C PRO A 218 18.81 16.45 30.77
N GLN A 219 18.85 15.24 31.31
CA GLN A 219 20.07 14.48 31.57
C GLN A 219 20.18 13.26 30.65
N ARG A 220 21.39 12.69 30.55
CA ARG A 220 21.67 11.45 29.81
C ARG A 220 21.16 11.49 28.36
N GLY A 221 20.50 10.43 27.87
CA GLY A 221 19.99 10.32 26.51
C GLY A 221 19.05 11.47 26.11
N PHE A 222 18.07 11.80 26.96
CA PHE A 222 17.20 12.96 26.73
C PHE A 222 17.99 14.27 26.66
N GLY A 223 18.95 14.43 27.58
CA GLY A 223 19.85 15.57 27.60
C GLY A 223 20.69 15.70 26.34
N LEU A 224 21.21 14.58 25.84
CA LEU A 224 22.03 14.54 24.63
C LEU A 224 21.21 14.96 23.41
N VAL A 225 20.03 14.35 23.20
CA VAL A 225 19.12 14.72 22.10
C VAL A 225 18.74 16.20 22.21
N TRP A 226 18.38 16.68 23.40
CA TRP A 226 18.00 18.08 23.60
C TRP A 226 19.15 19.05 23.34
N ARG A 227 20.40 18.73 23.73
CA ARG A 227 21.55 19.62 23.49
C ARG A 227 22.01 19.62 22.03
N GLU A 228 22.01 18.47 21.38
CA GLU A 228 22.57 18.33 20.02
C GLU A 228 21.55 18.65 18.91
N GLN A 229 20.28 18.35 19.15
CA GLN A 229 19.20 18.64 18.19
C GLN A 229 18.57 19.99 18.53
N LEU A 230 19.17 21.09 18.05
CA LEU A 230 18.74 22.45 18.40
C LEU A 230 17.25 22.72 18.12
N GLN A 231 16.68 22.10 17.09
CA GLN A 231 15.24 22.17 16.80
C GLN A 231 14.39 21.49 17.87
N VAL A 232 14.83 20.34 18.40
CA VAL A 232 14.14 19.65 19.49
C VAL A 232 14.09 20.54 20.73
N ARG A 233 15.24 21.13 21.11
CA ARG A 233 15.30 22.06 22.25
C ARG A 233 14.45 23.30 22.06
N ALA A 234 14.49 23.90 20.86
CA ALA A 234 13.70 25.08 20.56
C ALA A 234 12.19 24.82 20.62
N ARG A 235 11.75 23.61 20.22
CA ARG A 235 10.35 23.21 20.21
C ARG A 235 9.84 22.78 21.58
N LEU A 236 10.60 21.96 22.32
CA LEU A 236 10.18 21.44 23.63
C LEU A 236 10.29 22.45 24.77
N GLY A 237 11.27 23.36 24.72
CA GLY A 237 11.64 24.17 25.88
C GLY A 237 12.39 23.37 26.95
N TRP A 238 12.33 23.80 28.20
CA TRP A 238 12.99 23.16 29.33
C TRP A 238 12.19 22.00 29.90
N ALA A 239 12.86 21.09 30.62
CA ALA A 239 12.18 20.03 31.34
C ALA A 239 11.48 20.61 32.60
N LEU A 240 10.25 20.13 32.86
CA LEU A 240 9.42 20.55 34.00
C LEU A 240 9.71 19.73 35.27
N ALA A 241 10.26 18.54 35.08
CA ALA A 241 10.62 17.62 36.15
C ALA A 241 11.84 16.76 35.75
N PRO A 242 12.52 16.12 36.70
CA PRO A 242 13.47 15.07 36.40
C PRO A 242 12.81 13.91 35.62
N GLU A 243 13.62 13.19 34.86
CA GLU A 243 13.24 11.94 34.20
C GLU A 243 12.71 10.91 35.21
N MET A 244 11.64 10.21 34.83
CA MET A 244 11.08 9.11 35.61
C MET A 244 11.22 7.80 34.84
N GLY A 245 11.85 6.80 35.45
CA GLY A 245 11.93 5.45 34.91
C GLY A 245 10.68 4.61 35.22
N GLY A 246 10.41 3.63 34.38
CA GLY A 246 9.33 2.68 34.56
C GLY A 246 9.32 1.59 33.49
N SER A 247 8.12 1.17 33.09
CA SER A 247 7.91 0.14 32.09
C SER A 247 6.88 0.58 31.06
N THR A 248 7.09 0.18 29.81
CA THR A 248 6.16 0.43 28.70
C THR A 248 5.81 -0.86 27.96
N ALA A 249 4.81 -0.75 27.11
CA ALA A 249 4.45 -1.74 26.10
C ALA A 249 4.33 -0.98 24.78
N VAL A 250 4.98 -1.48 23.73
CA VAL A 250 4.89 -0.89 22.38
C VAL A 250 4.20 -1.86 21.43
N GLN A 251 3.21 -1.37 20.68
CA GLN A 251 2.58 -2.08 19.58
C GLN A 251 2.35 -1.17 18.40
N ARG A 252 2.27 -1.76 17.21
CA ARG A 252 2.04 -1.05 15.95
C ARG A 252 0.92 -1.72 15.18
N THR A 253 0.17 -0.93 14.40
CA THR A 253 -0.84 -1.48 13.51
C THR A 253 -0.19 -2.34 12.43
N SER A 254 -0.97 -3.23 11.82
CA SER A 254 -0.52 -4.08 10.72
C SER A 254 -0.90 -3.54 9.34
N TYR A 255 -0.96 -2.20 9.19
CA TYR A 255 -1.17 -1.61 7.88
C TYR A 255 0.06 -1.86 6.99
N TYR A 256 -0.16 -2.00 5.69
CA TYR A 256 0.94 -2.13 4.73
C TYR A 256 1.81 -0.86 4.69
N LYS A 257 1.19 0.31 4.88
CA LYS A 257 1.83 1.63 4.98
C LYS A 257 1.09 2.45 6.03
N TYR A 258 1.70 3.55 6.47
CA TYR A 258 1.09 4.48 7.41
C TYR A 258 0.73 3.77 8.73
N ASN A 259 1.68 3.03 9.29
CA ASN A 259 1.48 2.37 10.58
C ASN A 259 1.43 3.37 11.72
N HIS A 260 0.50 3.13 12.64
CA HIS A 260 0.39 3.87 13.88
C HIS A 260 1.20 3.14 14.95
N THR A 261 1.77 3.89 15.90
CA THR A 261 2.52 3.31 17.03
C THR A 261 1.83 3.68 18.33
N TYR A 262 1.65 2.70 19.22
CA TYR A 262 1.06 2.89 20.54
C TYR A 262 2.09 2.54 21.60
N LEU A 263 2.29 3.43 22.56
CA LEU A 263 3.17 3.23 23.71
C LEU A 263 2.36 3.39 24.99
N LYS A 264 2.45 2.42 25.90
CA LYS A 264 1.89 2.58 27.25
C LYS A 264 2.70 3.64 28.00
N ALA A 265 2.00 4.69 28.46
CA ALA A 265 2.59 5.75 29.26
C ALA A 265 2.76 5.34 30.73
N LEU A 266 3.64 6.02 31.46
CA LEU A 266 3.86 5.77 32.89
C LEU A 266 2.63 6.07 33.77
N ASP A 267 1.74 6.94 33.32
CA ASP A 267 0.47 7.25 33.97
C ASP A 267 -0.67 6.27 33.59
N ASN A 268 -0.34 5.17 32.91
CA ASN A 268 -1.24 4.15 32.36
C ASN A 268 -2.15 4.62 31.21
N ASN A 269 -1.99 5.85 30.71
CA ASN A 269 -2.58 6.23 29.43
C ASN A 269 -1.78 5.62 28.26
N VAL A 270 -2.18 5.91 27.03
CA VAL A 270 -1.48 5.43 25.82
C VAL A 270 -1.11 6.61 24.93
N TRP A 271 0.18 6.74 24.64
CA TRP A 271 0.65 7.61 23.57
C TRP A 271 0.35 6.94 22.24
N HIS A 272 -0.49 7.58 21.43
CA HIS A 272 -0.82 7.15 20.08
C HIS A 272 -0.12 8.06 19.08
N LEU A 273 0.89 7.52 18.41
CA LEU A 273 1.67 8.21 17.40
C LEU A 273 1.06 7.94 16.02
N LEU A 274 0.58 8.99 15.36
CA LEU A 274 0.02 8.94 14.02
C LEU A 274 1.14 8.71 12.98
N PRO A 275 0.78 8.15 11.81
CA PRO A 275 1.76 7.73 10.82
C PRO A 275 2.59 8.90 10.27
N GLU A 276 3.74 8.56 9.70
CA GLU A 276 4.64 9.52 9.03
C GLU A 276 5.02 10.72 9.89
N ARG A 277 5.08 10.54 11.22
CA ARG A 277 5.43 11.61 12.17
C ARG A 277 4.41 12.75 12.25
N SER A 278 3.26 12.60 11.60
CA SER A 278 2.29 13.68 11.40
C SER A 278 1.84 14.33 12.69
N ASP A 279 1.38 13.54 13.65
CA ASP A 279 0.81 14.04 14.90
C ASP A 279 0.80 12.93 15.98
N TRP A 280 0.34 13.25 17.18
CA TRP A 280 0.11 12.27 18.24
C TRP A 280 -1.07 12.68 19.13
N GLU A 281 -1.62 11.70 19.84
CA GLU A 281 -2.64 11.94 20.85
C GLU A 281 -2.42 11.05 22.07
N LYS A 282 -3.04 11.44 23.19
CA LYS A 282 -3.02 10.64 24.43
C LYS A 282 -4.38 10.01 24.62
N LEU A 283 -4.44 8.68 24.49
CA LEU A 283 -5.65 7.91 24.71
C LEU A 283 -5.77 7.55 26.19
N ILE A 284 -7.00 7.61 26.70
CA ILE A 284 -7.34 7.18 28.06
C ILE A 284 -8.00 5.81 27.93
N PRO A 285 -7.33 4.72 28.36
CA PRO A 285 -7.92 3.40 28.25
C PRO A 285 -9.11 3.25 29.17
N ASP A 286 -10.14 2.58 28.66
CA ASP A 286 -11.22 2.06 29.48
C ASP A 286 -10.68 0.85 30.23
N PHE A 287 -10.05 1.08 31.38
CA PHE A 287 -9.76 -0.02 32.30
C PHE A 287 -11.10 -0.53 32.82
N VAL A 288 -11.57 -1.65 32.29
CA VAL A 288 -12.60 -2.45 32.93
C VAL A 288 -12.06 -2.77 34.33
N GLN A 289 -12.68 -2.16 35.35
CA GLN A 289 -12.43 -2.47 36.76
C GLN A 289 -12.62 -3.96 37.05
#